data_AF-A0A2E5B7S6-F1
#
_entry.id   AF-A0A2E5B7S6-F1
#
_cell.length_a   1.000
_cell.length_b   1.000
_cell.length_c   1.000
_cell.angle_alpha   90.00
_cell.angle_beta   90.00
_cell.angle_gamma   90.00
#
_symmetry.space_group_name_H-M   'P 1'
#
loop_
_entity.id
_entity.type
_entity.pdbx_description
1 polymer ?
#
loop_
_entity_poly.entity_id
_entity_poly.type
_entity_poly.pdbx_seq_one_letter_code
_entity_poly.pdbx_strand_id
1 'polypeptide(L)' 'MNREQQNVEKSVPMYDLLDACCALHGGLELEKFEDKNYALKHALNRFFGYLTPEAKAEFQDWVERKGWRQKEKIILM' A
#
# COMPACT_ATOMS: atom_id res chain seq x y z
N MET A 1 -0.83 19.81 28.39
CA MET A 1 -1.19 19.44 27.01
C MET A 1 -2.60 18.90 27.02
N ASN A 2 -3.56 19.59 26.39
CA ASN A 2 -4.97 19.19 26.39
C ASN A 2 -5.17 17.91 25.58
N ARG A 3 -6.00 17.01 26.13
CA ARG A 3 -6.37 15.70 25.56
C ARG A 3 -7.13 15.79 24.22
N GLU A 4 -7.42 17.01 23.75
CA GLU A 4 -8.20 17.29 22.55
C GLU A 4 -7.38 17.21 21.24
N GLN A 5 -6.05 17.02 21.31
CA GLN A 5 -5.18 16.98 20.12
C GLN A 5 -4.84 15.59 19.58
N GLN A 6 -5.22 14.47 20.22
CA GLN A 6 -4.59 13.18 19.89
C GLN A 6 -5.37 12.18 19.04
N ASN A 7 -6.66 12.41 18.78
CA ASN A 7 -7.43 11.58 17.83
C ASN A 7 -8.13 12.49 16.82
N VAL A 8 -7.37 13.14 15.95
CA VAL A 8 -7.94 13.54 14.67
C VAL A 8 -8.16 12.24 13.92
N GLU A 9 -9.42 11.81 13.79
CA GLU A 9 -9.80 10.79 12.81
C GLU A 9 -9.39 11.31 11.43
N LYS A 10 -8.15 11.03 11.03
CA LYS A 10 -7.72 11.28 9.67
C LYS A 10 -8.48 10.30 8.80
N SER A 11 -9.51 10.82 8.14
CA SER A 11 -10.20 10.09 7.09
C SER A 11 -9.17 9.69 6.04
N VAL A 12 -8.90 8.38 5.93
CA VAL A 12 -8.08 7.84 4.86
C VAL A 12 -8.98 7.75 3.62
N PRO A 13 -8.64 8.41 2.50
CA PRO A 13 -9.41 8.31 1.28
C PRO A 13 -9.58 6.84 0.86
N MET A 14 -10.75 6.47 0.33
CA MET A 14 -11.02 5.08 -0.09
C MET A 14 -9.97 4.56 -1.09
N TYR A 15 -9.50 5.39 -2.01
CA TYR A 15 -8.44 5.02 -2.95
C TYR A 15 -7.13 4.63 -2.25
N ASP A 16 -6.82 5.26 -1.12
CA ASP A 16 -5.60 4.98 -0.35
C ASP A 16 -5.71 3.65 0.40
N LEU A 17 -6.92 3.36 0.91
CA LEU A 17 -7.24 2.04 1.46
C LEU A 17 -7.12 0.95 0.40
N LEU A 18 -7.68 1.19 -0.80
CA LEU A 18 -7.62 0.23 -1.91
C LEU A 18 -6.17 -0.01 -2.37
N ASP A 19 -5.35 1.04 -2.51
CA ASP A 19 -3.94 0.90 -2.87
C ASP A 19 -3.17 0.06 -1.84
N ALA A 20 -3.38 0.32 -0.55
CA ALA A 20 -2.77 -0.46 0.52
C ALA A 20 -3.25 -1.91 0.53
N CYS A 21 -4.54 -2.16 0.29
CA CYS A 21 -5.10 -3.51 0.17
C CYS A 21 -4.51 -4.26 -1.02
N CYS A 22 -4.40 -3.65 -2.19
CA CYS A 22 -3.74 -4.24 -3.36
C CYS A 22 -2.27 -4.56 -3.06
N ALA A 23 -1.57 -3.64 -2.39
CA ALA A 23 -0.19 -3.83 -1.99
C ALA A 23 -0.03 -5.04 -1.06
N LEU A 24 -0.89 -5.17 -0.04
CA LEU A 24 -0.87 -6.29 0.88
C LEU A 24 -1.23 -7.60 0.19
N HIS A 25 -2.33 -7.59 -0.59
CA HIS A 25 -2.88 -8.78 -1.22
C HIS A 25 -1.82 -9.49 -2.02
N GLY A 26 -1.24 -8.82 -2.99
CA GLY A 26 -0.30 -9.57 -3.78
C GLY A 26 1.10 -9.68 -3.14
N GLY A 27 1.40 -9.00 -2.02
CA GLY A 27 2.57 -9.32 -1.21
C GLY A 27 2.47 -10.77 -0.72
N LEU A 28 1.24 -11.24 -0.47
CA LEU A 28 0.97 -12.66 -0.19
C LEU A 28 1.37 -13.57 -1.36
N GLU A 29 1.19 -13.11 -2.61
CA GLU A 29 1.56 -13.85 -3.84
C GLU A 29 3.07 -13.98 -4.06
N LEU A 30 3.88 -13.17 -3.37
CA LEU A 30 5.34 -13.21 -3.50
C LEU A 30 5.94 -14.24 -2.53
N GLU A 31 6.97 -14.96 -2.97
CA GLU A 31 7.58 -16.02 -2.17
C GLU A 31 8.58 -15.50 -1.13
N LYS A 32 9.30 -14.43 -1.47
CA LYS A 32 10.40 -13.89 -0.64
C LYS A 32 9.88 -13.02 0.50
N PHE A 33 10.47 -13.20 1.68
CA PHE A 33 10.09 -12.44 2.87
C PHE A 33 10.42 -10.95 2.72
N GLU A 34 11.50 -10.62 2.02
CA GLU A 34 11.90 -9.24 1.74
C GLU A 34 10.85 -8.51 0.90
N ASP A 35 10.27 -9.20 -0.08
CA ASP A 35 9.24 -8.67 -0.96
C ASP A 35 7.93 -8.45 -0.21
N LYS A 36 7.54 -9.42 0.64
CA LYS A 36 6.40 -9.28 1.57
C LYS A 36 6.55 -8.07 2.49
N ASN A 37 7.74 -7.88 3.05
CA ASN A 37 8.04 -6.75 3.92
C ASN A 37 8.02 -5.42 3.18
N TYR A 38 8.48 -5.38 1.93
CA TYR A 38 8.44 -4.15 1.14
C TYR A 38 7.00 -3.72 0.85
N ALA A 39 6.13 -4.66 0.47
CA ALA A 39 4.69 -4.43 0.33
C ALA A 39 4.02 -3.98 1.64
N LEU A 40 4.35 -4.62 2.77
CA LEU A 40 3.85 -4.23 4.08
C LEU A 40 4.29 -2.81 4.47
N LYS A 41 5.54 -2.44 4.23
CA LYS A 41 6.05 -1.09 4.50
C LYS A 41 5.31 -0.03 3.68
N HIS A 42 5.02 -0.29 2.42
CA HIS A 42 4.21 0.61 1.59
C HIS A 42 2.81 0.82 2.18
N ALA A 43 2.12 -0.28 2.54
CA ALA A 43 0.79 -0.21 3.16
C ALA A 43 0.80 0.55 4.50
N LEU A 44 1.78 0.29 5.37
CA LEU A 44 1.94 1.01 6.64
C LEU A 44 2.23 2.49 6.43
N ASN A 45 3.05 2.84 5.44
CA ASN A 45 3.28 4.24 5.08
C ASN A 45 2.00 4.92 4.57
N ARG A 46 1.10 4.18 3.92
CA ARG A 46 -0.20 4.70 3.49
C ARG A 46 -1.18 4.89 4.65
N PHE A 47 -1.21 3.96 5.61
CA PHE A 47 -2.13 4.03 6.75
C PHE A 47 -1.69 4.99 7.85
N PHE A 48 -0.40 4.98 8.17
CA PHE A 48 0.13 5.61 9.39
C PHE A 48 1.27 6.59 9.13
N GLY A 49 1.87 6.55 7.94
CA GLY A 49 3.05 7.31 7.60
C GLY A 49 2.78 8.46 6.62
N TYR A 50 3.87 8.90 6.00
CA TYR A 50 3.85 9.80 4.86
C TYR A 50 4.45 9.06 3.66
N LEU A 51 3.68 8.97 2.59
CA LEU A 51 4.13 8.41 1.33
C LEU A 51 4.48 9.56 0.39
N THR A 52 5.77 9.74 0.13
CA THR A 52 6.22 10.76 -0.83
C THR A 52 5.86 10.34 -2.27
N PRO A 53 5.71 11.29 -3.20
CA PRO A 53 5.50 10.97 -4.62
C PRO A 53 6.60 10.05 -5.19
N GLU A 54 7.84 10.22 -4.75
CA GLU A 54 9.00 9.43 -5.20
C GLU A 54 8.90 7.99 -4.69
N ALA A 55 8.58 7.81 -3.39
CA ALA A 55 8.38 6.48 -2.82
C ALA A 55 7.20 5.75 -3.47
N LYS A 56 6.15 6.49 -3.83
CA LYS A 56 5.02 5.94 -4.59
C LYS A 56 5.45 5.49 -5.98
N ALA A 57 6.26 6.28 -6.69
CA ALA A 57 6.78 5.92 -8.00
C ALA A 57 7.69 4.68 -7.93
N GLU A 58 8.63 4.65 -6.98
CA GLU A 58 9.52 3.51 -6.75
C GLU A 58 8.73 2.22 -6.48
N PHE A 59 7.64 2.34 -5.69
CA PHE A 59 6.77 1.21 -5.44
C PHE A 59 6.04 0.73 -6.70
N GLN A 60 5.58 1.62 -7.58
CA GLN A 60 4.98 1.22 -8.86
C GLN A 60 5.99 0.54 -9.78
N ASP A 61 7.22 1.06 -9.88
CA ASP A 61 8.29 0.42 -10.66
C ASP A 61 8.64 -0.97 -10.09
N TRP A 62 8.61 -1.12 -8.76
CA TRP A 62 8.76 -2.42 -8.12
C TRP A 62 7.57 -3.34 -8.43
N VAL A 63 6.34 -2.82 -8.39
CA VAL A 63 5.13 -3.58 -8.73
C VAL A 63 5.21 -4.18 -10.13
N GLU A 64 5.61 -3.37 -11.11
CA GLU A 64 5.74 -3.78 -12.51
C GLU A 64 6.78 -4.90 -12.66
N ARG A 65 7.95 -4.77 -12.01
CA ARG A 65 9.00 -5.80 -12.03
C ARG A 65 8.55 -7.12 -11.39
N LYS A 66 7.69 -7.07 -10.38
CA LYS A 66 7.19 -8.28 -9.71
C LYS A 66 6.04 -8.96 -10.46
N GLY A 67 5.37 -8.26 -11.37
CA GLY A 67 4.37 -8.84 -12.29
C GLY A 67 3.09 -9.37 -11.63
N TRP A 68 2.98 -9.32 -10.30
CA TRP A 68 1.82 -9.72 -9.51
C TRP A 68 0.49 -9.03 -9.90
N ARG A 69 0.48 -7.75 -10.29
CA ARG A 69 -0.73 -7.09 -10.84
C ARG A 69 -1.24 -7.71 -12.14
N GLN A 70 -0.40 -8.43 -12.90
CA GLN A 70 -0.85 -9.11 -14.13
C GLN A 70 -1.80 -10.29 -13.83
N LYS A 71 -1.84 -10.76 -12.58
CA LYS A 71 -2.81 -11.77 -12.12
C LYS A 71 -4.17 -11.17 -11.75
N GLU A 72 -4.26 -9.84 -11.56
CA GLU A 72 -5.55 -9.16 -11.33
C GLU A 72 -6.35 -9.15 -12.64
N LYS A 73 -7.15 -10.19 -12.86
CA LYS A 73 -8.15 -10.17 -13.94
C LYS A 73 -9.18 -9.10 -13.59
N ILE A 74 -9.28 -8.06 -14.42
CA ILE A 74 -10.43 -7.15 -14.38
C ILE A 74 -11.65 -7.96 -14.81
N ILE A 75 -12.49 -8.35 -13.85
CA ILE A 75 -13.82 -8.86 -14.14
C ILE A 75 -14.72 -7.62 -14.28
N LEU A 76 -14.95 -7.19 -15.51
CA LEU A 76 -16.01 -6.22 -15.80
C LEU A 76 -17.35 -6.96 -15.63
N MET A 77 -18.08 -6.63 -14.57
CA MET A 77 -19.51 -6.99 -14.41
C MET A 77 -20.39 -5.92 -15.04
#